data_AF-A0A653E877-F1
#
_entry.id   AF-A0A653E877-F1
#
_cell.length_a   1.000
_cell.length_b   1.000
_cell.length_c   1.000
_cell.angle_alpha   90.00
_cell.angle_beta   90.00
_cell.angle_gamma   90.00
#
_symmetry.space_group_name_H-M   'P 1'
#
loop_
_entity.id
_entity.type
_entity.pdbx_description
1 polymer ?
#
loop_
_entity_poly.entity_id
_entity_poly.type
_entity_poly.pdbx_seq_one_letter_code
_entity_poly.pdbx_strand_id
1 'polypeptide(L)'
;MTGNVVEFGRKEPHASGEAICRNCKHEWAAVAPVGVTQLECPECSTEQGAFKYPFGPAVGDDSYTCNCGSEDFFIMRKSGNVSGEVRCRQCGVEALGWFE
;
A
#
# COMPACT_ATOMS: atom_id res chain seq x y z
N MET A 1 -3.58 17.22 -42.51
CA MET A 1 -4.43 16.67 -41.44
C MET A 1 -3.80 17.04 -40.11
N THR A 2 -4.34 18.02 -39.41
CA THR A 2 -3.89 18.41 -38.07
C THR A 2 -4.66 17.60 -37.05
N GLY A 3 -4.01 16.60 -36.45
CA GLY A 3 -4.60 15.81 -35.36
C GLY A 3 -4.77 16.67 -34.11
N ASN A 4 -5.97 16.69 -33.55
CA ASN A 4 -6.25 17.35 -32.28
C ASN A 4 -5.66 16.50 -31.14
N VAL A 5 -4.57 16.99 -30.53
CA VAL A 5 -3.97 16.37 -29.35
C VAL A 5 -4.68 16.90 -28.12
N VAL A 6 -5.49 16.06 -27.48
CA VAL A 6 -6.13 16.36 -26.21
C VAL A 6 -5.30 15.79 -25.06
N GLU A 7 -5.06 16.61 -24.04
CA GLU A 7 -4.42 16.17 -22.81
C GLU A 7 -5.32 15.16 -22.08
N PHE A 8 -4.75 14.02 -21.69
CA PHE A 8 -5.44 13.09 -20.80
C PHE A 8 -5.55 13.72 -19.41
N GLY A 9 -6.78 13.89 -18.93
CA GLY A 9 -7.07 14.46 -17.61
C GLY A 9 -6.26 13.80 -16.49
N ARG A 10 -5.81 14.63 -15.55
CA ARG A 10 -4.95 14.25 -14.42
C ARG A 10 -5.56 13.07 -13.66
N LYS A 11 -4.84 11.95 -13.60
CA LYS A 11 -5.28 10.74 -12.90
C LYS A 11 -5.43 11.05 -11.41
N GLU A 12 -6.65 10.92 -10.88
CA GLU A 12 -6.84 10.81 -9.44
C GLU A 12 -5.99 9.64 -8.90
N PRO A 13 -5.50 9.68 -7.65
CA PRO A 13 -4.72 8.59 -7.11
C PRO A 13 -5.58 7.32 -7.03
N HIS A 14 -5.07 6.23 -7.59
CA HIS A 14 -5.69 4.91 -7.53
C HIS A 14 -4.78 3.96 -6.74
N ALA A 15 -5.40 3.11 -5.94
CA ALA A 15 -4.77 1.92 -5.39
C ALA A 15 -4.88 0.78 -6.41
N SER A 16 -3.85 -0.04 -6.49
CA SER A 16 -3.83 -1.26 -7.29
C SER A 16 -3.19 -2.39 -6.50
N GLY A 17 -3.70 -3.61 -6.64
CA GLY A 17 -3.14 -4.77 -5.97
C GLY A 17 -4.05 -5.98 -5.98
N GLU A 18 -3.63 -7.03 -5.27
CA GLU A 18 -4.45 -8.23 -5.09
C GLU A 18 -5.65 -7.96 -4.18
N ALA A 19 -6.82 -8.42 -4.62
CA ALA A 19 -8.07 -8.39 -3.90
C ALA A 19 -8.57 -9.81 -3.62
N ILE A 20 -9.36 -9.96 -2.57
CA ILE A 20 -10.01 -11.19 -2.17
C ILE A 20 -11.47 -10.94 -1.80
N CYS A 21 -12.36 -11.84 -2.20
CA CYS A 21 -13.76 -11.81 -1.80
C CYS A 21 -13.92 -12.47 -0.43
N ARG A 22 -14.49 -11.75 0.55
CA ARG A 22 -14.77 -12.33 1.88
C ARG A 22 -15.86 -13.39 1.86
N ASN A 23 -16.73 -13.38 0.86
CA ASN A 23 -17.79 -14.37 0.65
C ASN A 23 -17.27 -15.65 -0.04
N CYS A 24 -16.94 -15.58 -1.33
CA CYS A 24 -16.60 -16.76 -2.14
C CYS A 24 -15.10 -17.11 -2.17
N LYS A 25 -14.24 -16.28 -1.56
CA LYS A 25 -12.77 -16.44 -1.56
C LYS A 25 -12.09 -16.31 -2.92
N HIS A 26 -12.79 -15.85 -3.95
CA HIS A 26 -12.17 -15.47 -5.22
C HIS A 26 -11.07 -14.43 -5.02
N GLU A 27 -9.97 -14.57 -5.75
CA GLU A 27 -8.84 -13.65 -5.73
C GLU A 27 -8.63 -13.05 -7.13
N TRP A 28 -8.41 -11.74 -7.21
CA TRP A 28 -8.21 -11.04 -8.48
C TRP A 28 -7.33 -9.80 -8.32
N ALA A 29 -6.79 -9.29 -9.43
CA ALA A 29 -6.10 -8.00 -9.45
C ALA A 29 -7.12 -6.87 -9.63
N ALA A 30 -7.12 -5.89 -8.73
CA ALA A 30 -8.06 -4.77 -8.73
C ALA A 30 -7.35 -3.42 -8.84
N VAL A 31 -8.08 -2.43 -9.36
CA VAL A 31 -7.70 -1.01 -9.36
C VAL A 31 -8.92 -0.21 -8.90
N ALA A 32 -8.75 0.67 -7.92
CA ALA A 32 -9.83 1.52 -7.41
C ALA A 32 -9.28 2.86 -6.92
N PRO A 33 -10.08 3.94 -6.85
CA PRO A 33 -9.68 5.18 -6.21
C PRO A 33 -9.15 4.96 -4.78
N VAL A 34 -8.14 5.73 -4.39
CA VAL A 34 -7.60 5.65 -3.02
C VAL A 34 -8.71 5.93 -2.00
N GLY A 35 -8.79 5.11 -0.96
CA GLY A 35 -9.81 5.18 0.09
C GLY A 35 -11.00 4.26 -0.13
N VAL A 36 -11.14 3.65 -1.31
CA VAL A 36 -12.13 2.58 -1.53
C VAL A 36 -11.73 1.34 -0.74
N THR A 37 -12.61 0.90 0.16
CA THR A 37 -12.37 -0.26 1.05
C THR A 37 -13.19 -1.49 0.68
N GLN A 38 -14.17 -1.35 -0.22
CA GLN A 38 -15.04 -2.41 -0.68
C GLN A 38 -15.02 -2.46 -2.20
N LEU A 39 -14.88 -3.66 -2.75
CA LEU A 39 -14.80 -3.94 -4.18
C LEU A 39 -15.91 -4.92 -4.55
N GLU A 40 -16.48 -4.77 -5.74
CA GLU A 40 -17.39 -5.76 -6.30
C GLU A 40 -16.58 -7.02 -6.69
N CYS A 41 -17.06 -8.19 -6.26
CA CYS A 41 -16.45 -9.46 -6.64
C CYS A 41 -16.88 -9.86 -8.06
N PRO A 42 -15.94 -10.13 -8.98
CA PRO A 42 -16.29 -10.54 -10.35
C PRO A 42 -16.91 -11.94 -10.44
N GLU A 43 -16.74 -12.80 -9.42
CA GLU A 43 -17.26 -14.17 -9.43
C GLU A 43 -18.68 -14.29 -8.85
N CYS A 44 -18.99 -13.58 -7.76
CA CYS A 44 -20.28 -13.68 -7.07
C CYS A 44 -21.08 -12.37 -7.01
N SER A 45 -20.58 -11.29 -7.63
CA SER A 45 -21.22 -9.97 -7.72
C SER A 45 -21.59 -9.31 -6.40
N THR A 46 -21.02 -9.77 -5.28
CA THR A 46 -21.19 -9.12 -3.97
C THR A 46 -20.16 -8.03 -3.76
N GLU A 47 -20.51 -6.92 -3.10
CA GLU A 47 -19.59 -5.85 -2.65
C GLU A 47 -18.75 -6.25 -1.41
N GLN A 48 -18.32 -7.51 -1.34
CA GLN A 48 -17.53 -8.04 -0.22
C GLN A 48 -16.05 -8.23 -0.56
N GLY A 49 -15.61 -7.75 -1.73
CA GLY A 49 -14.20 -7.68 -2.08
C GLY A 49 -13.44 -6.68 -1.24
N ALA A 50 -12.20 -6.99 -0.91
CA ALA A 50 -11.26 -6.08 -0.28
C ALA A 50 -9.85 -6.36 -0.82
N PHE A 51 -8.98 -5.36 -0.86
CA PHE A 51 -7.56 -5.60 -1.09
C PHE A 51 -7.01 -6.50 0.03
N LYS A 52 -6.23 -7.54 -0.31
CA LYS A 52 -5.62 -8.45 0.67
C LYS A 52 -4.59 -7.74 1.55
N TYR A 53 -3.77 -6.93 0.90
CA TYR A 53 -2.66 -6.19 1.49
C TYR A 53 -2.76 -4.73 1.05
N PRO A 54 -3.78 -3.98 1.49
CA PRO A 54 -4.10 -2.67 0.91
C PRO A 54 -2.90 -1.71 0.91
N PHE A 55 -1.95 -1.87 1.84
CA PHE A 55 -0.74 -1.05 1.97
C PHE A 55 0.50 -1.86 2.42
N GLY A 56 0.52 -3.18 2.21
CA GLY A 56 1.59 -4.07 2.68
C GLY A 56 2.48 -4.63 1.55
N PRO A 57 3.65 -5.19 1.87
CA PRO A 57 4.52 -5.86 0.90
C PRO A 57 3.82 -7.05 0.25
N ALA A 58 4.05 -7.26 -1.05
CA ALA A 58 3.58 -8.42 -1.78
C ALA A 58 4.41 -9.67 -1.43
N VAL A 59 3.93 -10.85 -1.85
CA VAL A 59 4.71 -12.08 -1.71
C VAL A 59 6.00 -11.97 -2.52
N GLY A 60 7.14 -12.01 -1.81
CA GLY A 60 8.48 -11.91 -2.40
C GLY A 60 9.12 -10.52 -2.31
N ASP A 61 8.38 -9.51 -1.82
CA ASP A 61 8.98 -8.21 -1.49
C ASP A 61 9.83 -8.33 -0.22
N ASP A 62 10.94 -7.58 -0.17
CA ASP A 62 11.70 -7.41 1.06
C ASP A 62 10.86 -6.60 2.06
N SER A 63 10.63 -7.17 3.25
CA SER A 63 9.98 -6.51 4.37
C SER A 63 10.93 -6.40 5.56
N TYR A 64 10.79 -5.31 6.32
CA TYR A 64 11.61 -5.07 7.49
C TYR A 64 10.82 -5.36 8.76
N THR A 65 11.35 -6.27 9.57
CA THR A 65 10.81 -6.58 10.90
C THR A 65 11.82 -6.17 11.95
N CYS A 66 11.40 -5.40 12.94
CA CYS A 66 12.25 -5.06 14.08
C CYS A 66 12.54 -6.34 14.89
N ASN A 67 13.68 -6.42 15.58
CA ASN A 67 13.99 -7.53 16.48
C ASN A 67 12.96 -7.72 17.63
N CYS A 68 12.10 -6.72 17.89
CA CYS A 68 10.98 -6.86 18.81
C CYS A 68 9.71 -7.47 18.17
N GLY A 69 9.75 -7.86 16.90
CA GLY A 69 8.65 -8.45 16.13
C GLY A 69 7.66 -7.45 15.52
N SER A 70 7.92 -6.15 15.57
CA SER A 70 7.03 -5.14 14.96
C SER A 70 7.41 -4.85 13.51
N GLU A 71 6.41 -4.70 12.66
CA GLU A 71 6.52 -4.32 11.24
C GLU A 71 6.13 -2.85 10.99
N ASP A 72 5.77 -2.11 12.05
CA ASP A 72 5.35 -0.71 11.96
C ASP A 72 6.47 0.25 12.38
N PHE A 73 6.72 1.27 11.55
CA PHE A 73 7.78 2.25 11.79
C PHE A 73 7.29 3.68 11.60
N PHE A 74 7.82 4.59 12.42
CA PHE A 74 7.67 6.03 12.22
C PHE A 74 8.86 6.58 11.45
N ILE A 75 8.60 7.37 10.42
CA ILE A 75 9.60 8.21 9.77
C ILE A 75 9.49 9.60 10.42
N MET A 76 10.54 10.00 11.13
CA MET A 76 10.55 11.24 11.91
C MET A 76 11.74 12.11 11.56
N ARG A 77 11.60 13.42 11.73
CA ARG A 77 12.73 14.35 11.73
C ARG A 77 12.69 15.14 13.03
N LYS A 78 13.73 15.02 13.86
CA LYS A 78 13.88 15.88 15.03
C LYS A 78 14.34 17.27 14.61
N SER A 79 13.86 18.28 15.33
CA SER A 79 14.31 19.66 15.13
C SER A 79 15.83 19.75 15.27
N GLY A 80 16.50 20.32 14.26
CA GLY A 80 17.96 20.42 14.20
C GLY A 80 18.69 19.27 13.49
N ASN A 81 18.01 18.17 13.15
CA ASN A 81 18.63 17.09 12.38
C ASN A 81 18.62 17.39 10.87
N VAL A 82 19.72 17.05 10.20
CA VAL A 82 19.87 17.20 8.74
C VAL A 82 19.12 16.07 7.99
N SER A 83 18.99 14.89 8.62
CA SER A 83 18.31 13.71 8.07
C SER A 83 17.11 13.26 8.93
N GLY A 84 16.22 12.49 8.33
CA GLY A 84 15.16 11.77 9.07
C GLY A 84 15.71 10.51 9.75
N GLU A 85 15.10 10.10 10.85
CA GLU A 85 15.31 8.82 11.53
C GLU A 85 14.07 7.94 11.36
N VAL A 86 14.27 6.64 11.17
CA VAL A 86 13.19 5.65 11.16
C VAL A 86 13.21 4.93 12.50
N ARG A 87 12.09 4.90 13.22
CA ARG A 87 12.01 4.23 14.53
C ARG A 87 10.89 3.22 14.58
N CYS A 88 11.16 2.09 15.22
CA CYS A 88 10.16 1.09 15.52
C CYS A 88 9.03 1.71 16.36
N ARG A 89 7.78 1.57 15.90
CA ARG A 89 6.59 2.07 16.61
C ARG A 89 6.45 1.42 17.99
N GLN A 90 6.83 0.16 18.12
CA GLN A 90 6.64 -0.64 19.33
C GLN A 90 7.72 -0.39 20.40
N CYS A 91 9.01 -0.47 20.05
CA CYS A 91 10.10 -0.43 21.01
C CYS A 91 10.95 0.86 20.96
N GLY A 92 10.73 1.73 19.97
CA GLY A 92 11.43 3.01 19.84
C GLY A 92 12.89 2.91 19.39
N VAL A 93 13.39 1.71 19.11
CA VAL A 93 14.74 1.49 18.56
C VAL A 93 14.79 2.03 17.14
N GLU A 94 15.90 2.70 16.81
CA GLU A 94 16.18 3.21 15.49
C GLU A 94 16.50 2.07 14.52
N ALA A 95 15.89 2.14 13.35
CA ALA A 95 16.11 1.24 12.24
C ALA A 95 17.35 1.69 11.47
N LEU A 96 18.45 0.93 11.60
CA LEU A 96 19.73 1.20 10.94
C LEU A 96 20.03 0.11 9.91
N GLY A 97 20.72 0.47 8.81
CA GLY A 97 21.19 -0.49 7.80
C GLY A 97 20.09 -1.08 6.90
N TRP A 98 18.92 -0.44 6.82
CA TRP A 98 17.80 -0.92 5.99
C TRP A 98 17.82 -0.44 4.55
N PHE A 99 18.61 0.60 4.26
CA PHE A 99 18.67 1.22 2.94
C PHE A 99 20.10 1.18 2.38
N GLU A 100 20.94 0.29 2.93
CA GLU A 100 22.30 0.03 2.46
C GLU A 100 22.31 -1.07 1.40
#